data_AF-A0A3A6NRA1-F1
#
_entry.id   AF-A0A3A6NRA1-F1
#
_cell.length_a   1.000
_cell.length_b   1.000
_cell.length_c   1.000
_cell.angle_alpha   90.00
_cell.angle_beta   90.00
_cell.angle_gamma   90.00
#
_symmetry.space_group_name_H-M   'P 1'
#
loop_
_entity.id
_entity.type
_entity.pdbx_description
1 polymer ?
#
loop_
_entity_poly.entity_id
_entity_poly.type
_entity_poly.pdbx_seq_one_letter_code
_entity_poly.pdbx_strand_id
1 'polypeptide(L)'
;MLPLGVISAQQPTVSDILINNEQFRHDTWSIISSDKNAVKDYAGMPPGTKVYIDKNTLELHWTAGACSTATRPADSAGQAATPQTVSPVTAAAGAPPAVLPAISTEKEQGGAGAAKISLGRLDRENSTVSHLLLQNPRYARDAWRIIQADSNRDKAFTQIRKGDEIFLDPRTMELSWRQAAPLQATAGPAQSAAAEESVSVPVPAAEELAAAGQVQSDPLSSGLVQAVQTYLGRSYREINCYGLVVRGLSRMGIKYGGRGGLQNQLVQMARSKGLPENAYMTGEGLIEVSGSKVFGKVVNPAGNVDKTADRIFDEMTPYLQKGYILSFSTPTRGHTGVISRHERTWTFINSGHLDNQVNKIRSSKGVGEEDLASEIRNWCRVAARRGESLQITLGRLQEEKLRTARREDTPSLQKVL
;
A
#
# COMPACT_ATOMS: atom_id res chain seq x y z
N MET A 1 -22.34 -21.05 8.28
CA MET A 1 -22.15 -19.60 8.08
C MET A 1 -22.10 -18.90 9.43
N LEU A 2 -20.94 -18.38 9.83
CA LEU A 2 -20.76 -17.57 11.05
C LEU A 2 -20.81 -16.08 10.67
N PRO A 3 -21.65 -15.25 11.33
CA PRO A 3 -21.61 -13.81 11.14
C PRO A 3 -20.29 -13.26 11.70
N LEU A 4 -19.58 -12.48 10.90
CA LEU A 4 -18.33 -11.84 11.28
C LEU A 4 -18.54 -10.41 11.77
N GLY A 5 -19.42 -9.66 11.12
CA GLY A 5 -19.66 -8.26 11.43
C GLY A 5 -20.46 -7.53 10.33
N VAL A 6 -20.53 -6.21 10.44
CA VAL A 6 -21.25 -5.35 9.49
C VAL A 6 -20.33 -4.22 9.05
N ILE A 7 -20.26 -3.98 7.75
CA ILE A 7 -19.53 -2.85 7.19
C ILE A 7 -20.15 -1.57 7.74
N SER A 8 -19.35 -0.74 8.39
CA SER A 8 -19.76 0.47 9.10
C SER A 8 -18.67 1.52 9.04
N ALA A 9 -18.94 2.73 9.53
CA ALA A 9 -17.90 3.75 9.65
C ALA A 9 -16.73 3.30 10.54
N GLN A 10 -16.99 2.45 11.54
CA GLN A 10 -15.99 1.92 12.46
C GLN A 10 -15.26 0.70 11.89
N GLN A 11 -15.91 -0.08 11.02
CA GLN A 11 -15.36 -1.26 10.34
C GLN A 11 -15.65 -1.18 8.83
N PRO A 12 -14.91 -0.33 8.09
CA PRO A 12 -15.26 -0.02 6.71
C PRO A 12 -14.95 -1.16 5.72
N THR A 13 -14.14 -2.15 6.11
CA THR A 13 -13.73 -3.23 5.21
C THR A 13 -13.91 -4.61 5.83
N VAL A 14 -13.94 -5.64 4.96
CA VAL A 14 -13.94 -7.04 5.40
C VAL A 14 -12.67 -7.40 6.18
N SER A 15 -11.51 -6.81 5.82
CA SER A 15 -10.28 -6.93 6.60
C SER A 15 -10.43 -6.36 8.00
N ASP A 16 -11.07 -5.20 8.18
CA ASP A 16 -11.27 -4.63 9.52
C ASP A 16 -12.16 -5.53 10.38
N ILE A 17 -13.20 -6.12 9.79
CA ILE A 17 -14.07 -7.07 10.47
C ILE A 17 -13.27 -8.32 10.92
N LEU A 18 -12.45 -8.88 10.04
CA LEU A 18 -11.63 -10.08 10.34
C LEU A 18 -10.52 -9.80 11.36
N ILE A 19 -9.84 -8.65 11.26
CA ILE A 19 -8.77 -8.24 12.20
C ILE A 19 -9.32 -8.05 13.61
N ASN A 20 -10.54 -7.53 13.73
CA ASN A 20 -11.21 -7.34 15.01
C ASN A 20 -11.92 -8.60 15.52
N ASN A 21 -11.96 -9.67 14.73
CA ASN A 21 -12.54 -10.94 15.15
C ASN A 21 -11.47 -11.81 15.83
N GLU A 22 -11.67 -12.16 17.11
CA GLU A 22 -10.69 -12.93 17.88
C GLU A 22 -10.31 -14.26 17.24
N GLN A 23 -11.26 -14.91 16.57
CA GLN A 23 -11.05 -16.22 15.96
C GLN A 23 -10.21 -16.15 14.68
N PHE A 24 -10.29 -15.06 13.91
CA PHE A 24 -9.71 -14.97 12.57
C PHE A 24 -8.64 -13.91 12.40
N ARG A 25 -8.36 -13.09 13.42
CA ARG A 25 -7.42 -11.95 13.33
C ARG A 25 -6.05 -12.31 12.77
N HIS A 26 -5.51 -13.46 13.15
CA HIS A 26 -4.17 -13.93 12.76
C HIS A 26 -4.14 -14.50 11.34
N ASP A 27 -5.30 -14.90 10.82
CA ASP A 27 -5.46 -15.49 9.50
C ASP A 27 -6.15 -14.55 8.51
N THR A 28 -6.44 -13.30 8.90
CA THR A 28 -7.13 -12.27 8.10
C THR A 28 -6.67 -12.31 6.63
N TRP A 29 -5.38 -12.16 6.40
CA TRP A 29 -4.83 -12.07 5.05
C TRP A 29 -4.83 -13.42 4.34
N SER A 30 -4.53 -14.51 5.06
CA SER A 30 -4.64 -15.88 4.52
C SER A 30 -6.05 -16.20 4.04
N ILE A 31 -7.07 -15.74 4.78
CA ILE A 31 -8.49 -15.90 4.45
C ILE A 31 -8.83 -15.05 3.22
N ILE A 32 -8.51 -13.75 3.23
CA ILE A 32 -8.83 -12.82 2.12
C ILE A 32 -8.11 -13.23 0.82
N SER A 33 -6.84 -13.63 0.91
CA SER A 33 -6.03 -14.00 -0.26
C SER A 33 -6.18 -15.46 -0.69
N SER A 34 -7.03 -16.26 -0.03
CA SER A 34 -7.29 -17.64 -0.43
C SER A 34 -7.96 -17.69 -1.80
N ASP A 35 -7.79 -18.78 -2.55
CA ASP A 35 -8.29 -18.90 -3.93
C ASP A 35 -9.80 -18.62 -4.06
N LYS A 36 -10.59 -19.03 -3.05
CA LYS A 36 -12.04 -18.82 -2.98
C LYS A 36 -12.42 -17.35 -2.75
N ASN A 37 -11.51 -16.59 -2.15
CA ASN A 37 -11.75 -15.23 -1.68
C ASN A 37 -10.96 -14.18 -2.48
N ALA A 38 -9.88 -14.54 -3.17
CA ALA A 38 -9.03 -13.61 -3.90
C ALA A 38 -9.70 -13.03 -5.16
N VAL A 39 -10.71 -13.72 -5.70
CA VAL A 39 -11.50 -13.29 -6.85
C VAL A 39 -12.67 -12.38 -6.48
N LYS A 40 -12.94 -12.21 -5.18
CA LYS A 40 -14.07 -11.45 -4.67
C LYS A 40 -13.74 -9.96 -4.61
N ASP A 41 -14.71 -9.14 -4.99
CA ASP A 41 -14.57 -7.69 -4.89
C ASP A 41 -14.95 -7.21 -3.48
N TYR A 42 -13.94 -6.79 -2.73
CA TYR A 42 -14.11 -6.19 -1.41
C TYR A 42 -14.18 -4.66 -1.47
N ALA A 43 -13.92 -4.06 -2.64
CA ALA A 43 -13.96 -2.62 -2.81
C ALA A 43 -15.41 -2.14 -2.90
N GLY A 44 -15.74 -1.07 -2.18
CA GLY A 44 -17.03 -0.40 -2.34
C GLY A 44 -18.23 -1.12 -1.70
N MET A 45 -18.01 -2.01 -0.73
CA MET A 45 -19.12 -2.55 0.06
C MET A 45 -19.84 -1.42 0.83
N PRO A 46 -21.16 -1.23 0.63
CA PRO A 46 -21.87 -0.14 1.29
C PRO A 46 -21.99 -0.39 2.80
N PRO A 47 -22.03 0.68 3.63
CA PRO A 47 -22.39 0.56 5.04
C PRO A 47 -23.70 -0.21 5.22
N GLY A 48 -23.75 -1.08 6.23
CA GLY A 48 -24.87 -2.00 6.50
C GLY A 48 -24.70 -3.39 5.86
N THR A 49 -23.70 -3.60 5.01
CA THR A 49 -23.39 -4.92 4.45
C THR A 49 -22.98 -5.90 5.55
N LYS A 50 -23.73 -6.99 5.72
CA LYS A 50 -23.42 -8.04 6.71
C LYS A 50 -22.45 -9.03 6.10
N VAL A 51 -21.35 -9.31 6.79
CA VAL A 51 -20.28 -10.20 6.34
C VAL A 51 -20.30 -11.49 7.16
N TYR A 52 -20.15 -12.61 6.47
CA TYR A 52 -20.21 -13.96 7.00
C TYR A 52 -19.00 -14.77 6.53
N ILE A 53 -18.62 -15.77 7.30
CA ILE A 53 -17.63 -16.76 6.90
C ILE A 53 -18.17 -18.17 7.07
N ASP A 54 -17.93 -19.05 6.11
CA ASP A 54 -18.11 -20.48 6.31
C ASP A 54 -16.93 -21.03 7.11
N LYS A 55 -17.19 -21.56 8.31
CA LYS A 55 -16.15 -22.08 9.22
C LYS A 55 -15.39 -23.28 8.64
N ASN A 56 -16.02 -24.05 7.75
CA ASN A 56 -15.41 -25.27 7.21
C ASN A 56 -14.50 -24.96 6.03
N THR A 57 -14.87 -23.96 5.23
CA THR A 57 -14.18 -23.62 3.98
C THR A 57 -13.38 -22.32 4.04
N LEU A 58 -13.56 -21.54 5.10
CA LEU A 58 -13.07 -20.17 5.29
C LEU A 58 -13.50 -19.20 4.16
N GLU A 59 -14.58 -19.54 3.46
CA GLU A 59 -15.11 -18.72 2.38
C GLU A 59 -15.93 -17.54 2.92
N LEU A 60 -15.66 -16.34 2.41
CA LEU A 60 -16.34 -15.09 2.82
C LEU A 60 -17.58 -14.86 1.97
N HIS A 61 -18.71 -14.53 2.59
CA HIS A 61 -19.94 -14.13 1.91
C HIS A 61 -20.50 -12.87 2.55
N TRP A 62 -21.35 -12.16 1.82
CA TRP A 62 -22.02 -10.98 2.36
C TRP A 62 -23.41 -10.80 1.77
N THR A 63 -24.24 -10.08 2.52
CA THR A 63 -25.57 -9.65 2.08
C THR A 63 -25.64 -8.13 2.20
N ALA A 64 -26.07 -7.46 1.13
CA ALA A 64 -26.29 -6.02 1.16
C ALA A 64 -27.28 -5.66 2.28
N GLY A 65 -26.93 -4.68 3.09
CA GLY A 65 -27.85 -4.14 4.09
C GLY A 65 -29.00 -3.43 3.37
N ALA A 66 -30.24 -3.68 3.79
CA ALA A 66 -31.39 -2.91 3.31
C ALA A 66 -31.17 -1.44 3.68
N CYS A 67 -30.78 -0.63 2.70
CA CYS A 67 -30.83 0.81 2.82
C CYS A 67 -32.33 1.17 2.87
N SER A 68 -32.82 1.55 4.04
CA SER A 68 -34.19 2.04 4.20
C SER A 68 -34.24 3.45 3.59
N THR A 69 -34.38 3.51 2.26
CA THR A 69 -34.77 4.73 1.57
C THR A 69 -36.28 4.87 1.74
N ALA A 70 -36.69 5.87 2.53
CA ALA A 70 -38.08 6.31 2.58
C ALA A 70 -38.51 6.77 1.18
N THR A 71 -39.28 5.93 0.48
CA THR A 71 -39.87 6.27 -0.80
C THR A 71 -41.17 7.04 -0.56
N ARG A 72 -41.17 8.31 -0.91
CA ARG A 72 -42.38 9.12 -1.08
C ARG A 72 -43.08 8.66 -2.37
N PRO A 73 -44.34 8.20 -2.36
CA PRO A 73 -45.01 7.81 -3.59
C PRO A 73 -45.48 9.05 -4.35
N ALA A 74 -45.25 9.06 -5.67
CA ALA A 74 -45.88 9.95 -6.62
C ALA A 74 -47.01 9.18 -7.33
N ASP A 75 -48.13 9.87 -7.51
CA ASP A 75 -49.42 9.40 -8.01
C ASP A 75 -49.44 8.96 -9.48
N SER A 76 -50.54 8.25 -9.79
CA SER A 76 -51.26 8.07 -11.09
C SER A 76 -51.20 6.62 -11.59
N ALA A 77 -52.28 5.91 -11.94
CA ALA A 77 -53.69 6.23 -12.08
C ALA A 77 -54.53 4.92 -12.10
N GLY A 78 -55.83 4.99 -11.77
CA GLY A 78 -56.84 4.08 -12.31
C GLY A 78 -57.86 3.49 -11.33
N GLN A 79 -58.98 4.21 -11.17
CA GLN A 79 -60.37 3.73 -10.95
C GLN A 79 -60.69 2.86 -9.70
N ALA A 80 -61.88 2.86 -9.09
CA ALA A 80 -63.04 3.75 -8.94
C ALA A 80 -63.98 2.97 -7.99
N ALA A 81 -64.44 3.57 -6.88
CA ALA A 81 -65.75 3.34 -6.25
C ALA A 81 -65.83 4.00 -4.85
N THR A 82 -66.77 4.92 -4.71
CA THR A 82 -67.29 5.61 -3.52
C THR A 82 -68.15 4.69 -2.62
N PRO A 83 -68.81 5.20 -1.54
CA PRO A 83 -68.34 5.98 -0.39
C PRO A 83 -68.84 5.35 0.94
N GLN A 84 -68.32 5.76 2.12
CA GLN A 84 -69.16 6.05 3.31
C GLN A 84 -68.40 6.61 4.52
N THR A 85 -69.10 7.57 5.13
CA THR A 85 -68.95 8.38 6.34
C THR A 85 -68.78 7.58 7.64
N VAL A 86 -67.96 8.08 8.60
CA VAL A 86 -68.35 8.63 9.93
C VAL A 86 -67.11 9.11 10.72
N SER A 87 -67.24 10.26 11.39
CA SER A 87 -66.32 10.86 12.39
C SER A 87 -66.66 10.37 13.82
N PRO A 88 -66.14 10.97 14.92
CA PRO A 88 -64.78 11.36 15.37
C PRO A 88 -64.46 10.75 16.79
N VAL A 89 -63.61 11.42 17.61
CA VAL A 89 -63.33 11.28 19.08
C VAL A 89 -61.89 10.74 19.33
N THR A 90 -60.95 11.36 20.07
CA THR A 90 -60.90 12.57 20.92
C THR A 90 -59.43 13.01 21.08
N ALA A 91 -59.23 14.31 21.31
CA ALA A 91 -58.01 14.88 21.85
C ALA A 91 -57.96 14.75 23.38
N ALA A 92 -56.74 14.66 23.95
CA ALA A 92 -56.45 15.14 25.30
C ALA A 92 -55.01 15.66 25.36
N ALA A 93 -54.90 16.95 25.66
CA ALA A 93 -53.69 17.71 25.90
C ALA A 93 -53.32 17.68 27.39
N GLY A 94 -52.04 17.92 27.73
CA GLY A 94 -51.61 18.24 29.09
C GLY A 94 -50.11 18.10 29.35
N ALA A 95 -49.37 19.20 29.19
CA ALA A 95 -47.95 19.43 29.57
C ALA A 95 -47.78 19.51 31.12
N PRO A 96 -46.63 19.87 31.75
CA PRO A 96 -45.32 20.34 31.25
C PRO A 96 -44.07 19.76 32.02
N PRO A 97 -42.82 20.24 31.80
CA PRO A 97 -41.60 19.61 32.31
C PRO A 97 -41.14 20.18 33.65
N ALA A 98 -40.48 19.35 34.47
CA ALA A 98 -39.89 19.76 35.74
C ALA A 98 -38.39 20.06 35.61
N VAL A 99 -38.04 21.18 36.23
CA VAL A 99 -36.77 21.92 36.25
C VAL A 99 -35.75 21.27 37.21
N LEU A 100 -34.46 21.46 36.88
CA LEU A 100 -33.26 21.15 37.67
C LEU A 100 -33.27 21.75 39.09
N PRO A 101 -32.40 21.29 40.00
CA PRO A 101 -31.71 22.16 40.94
C PRO A 101 -30.26 22.41 40.49
N ALA A 102 -29.87 23.68 40.49
CA ALA A 102 -28.51 24.18 40.39
C ALA A 102 -27.94 24.51 41.79
N ILE A 103 -26.63 24.82 41.81
CA ILE A 103 -25.79 25.50 42.83
C ILE A 103 -24.70 24.53 43.35
N SER A 104 -23.39 24.79 43.24
CA SER A 104 -22.58 26.01 43.08
C SER A 104 -21.42 25.77 42.08
N THR A 105 -21.21 26.55 41.02
CA THR A 105 -20.37 27.78 40.95
C THR A 105 -19.12 27.82 41.83
N GLU A 106 -18.02 27.28 41.29
CA GLU A 106 -16.73 27.96 41.34
C GLU A 106 -16.46 28.64 39.99
N LYS A 107 -15.92 29.84 40.07
CA LYS A 107 -15.83 30.84 39.01
C LYS A 107 -14.51 30.71 38.24
N GLU A 108 -14.61 30.85 36.92
CA GLU A 108 -13.67 31.59 36.05
C GLU A 108 -12.24 31.06 35.84
N GLN A 109 -11.96 30.52 34.65
CA GLN A 109 -11.24 31.22 33.56
C GLN A 109 -10.81 30.27 32.41
N GLY A 110 -11.11 30.68 31.17
CA GLY A 110 -10.34 30.30 29.98
C GLY A 110 -10.86 29.12 29.15
N GLY A 111 -11.42 29.41 27.99
CA GLY A 111 -11.57 28.41 26.93
C GLY A 111 -10.21 27.88 26.50
N ALA A 112 -10.05 26.55 26.49
CA ALA A 112 -8.87 25.89 25.94
C ALA A 112 -9.31 24.58 25.28
N GLY A 113 -8.91 24.40 24.02
CA GLY A 113 -9.15 23.20 23.24
C GLY A 113 -8.68 21.94 23.96
N ALA A 114 -9.32 20.81 23.63
CA ALA A 114 -8.92 19.50 24.16
C ALA A 114 -7.40 19.32 24.05
N ALA A 115 -6.76 18.95 25.17
CA ALA A 115 -5.31 18.80 25.24
C ALA A 115 -4.84 17.81 24.16
N LYS A 116 -4.10 18.32 23.18
CA LYS A 116 -3.49 17.48 22.14
C LYS A 116 -2.47 16.55 22.79
N ILE A 117 -2.49 15.27 22.41
CA ILE A 117 -1.60 14.25 22.92
C ILE A 117 -0.28 14.33 22.15
N SER A 118 0.83 14.54 22.85
CA SER A 118 2.16 14.43 22.21
C SER A 118 2.44 12.96 21.88
N LEU A 119 2.73 12.68 20.61
CA LEU A 119 3.14 11.37 20.14
C LEU A 119 4.64 11.17 20.23
N GLY A 120 5.41 12.26 20.36
CA GLY A 120 6.88 12.24 20.40
C GLY A 120 7.50 13.13 19.32
N ARG A 121 8.84 13.07 19.21
CA ARG A 121 9.63 13.84 18.24
C ARG A 121 10.13 12.94 17.12
N LEU A 122 10.26 13.51 15.92
CA LEU A 122 10.90 12.78 14.82
C LEU A 122 12.42 12.76 15.01
N ASP A 123 13.03 11.58 15.01
CA ASP A 123 14.47 11.40 15.15
C ASP A 123 15.00 10.34 14.16
N ARG A 124 16.14 9.69 14.45
CA ARG A 124 16.70 8.65 13.58
C ARG A 124 15.94 7.33 13.66
N GLU A 125 15.34 7.03 14.81
CA GLU A 125 14.60 5.80 15.09
C GLU A 125 13.10 5.97 14.76
N ASN A 126 12.57 7.18 14.96
CA ASN A 126 11.22 7.61 14.67
C ASN A 126 11.21 8.62 13.52
N SER A 127 11.57 8.14 12.32
CA SER A 127 11.79 9.02 11.17
C SER A 127 10.51 9.59 10.54
N THR A 128 9.33 9.06 10.89
CA THR A 128 8.05 9.48 10.31
C THR A 128 6.93 9.54 11.34
N VAL A 129 5.87 10.28 11.03
CA VAL A 129 4.65 10.32 11.85
C VAL A 129 4.00 8.93 11.98
N SER A 130 4.13 8.08 10.95
CA SER A 130 3.69 6.69 11.02
C SER A 130 4.48 5.88 12.05
N HIS A 131 5.79 6.08 12.19
CA HIS A 131 6.59 5.42 13.22
C HIS A 131 6.09 5.78 14.63
N LEU A 132 5.87 7.07 14.90
CA LEU A 132 5.37 7.54 16.20
C LEU A 132 3.97 6.99 16.53
N LEU A 133 3.08 6.92 15.53
CA LEU A 133 1.75 6.33 15.72
C LEU A 133 1.82 4.82 15.95
N LEU A 134 2.68 4.10 15.23
CA LEU A 134 2.86 2.65 15.36
C LEU A 134 3.52 2.24 16.68
N GLN A 135 4.37 3.09 17.24
CA GLN A 135 4.97 2.87 18.56
C GLN A 135 4.03 3.24 19.71
N ASN A 136 2.98 4.04 19.45
CA ASN A 136 2.00 4.38 20.47
C ASN A 136 0.97 3.24 20.63
N PRO A 137 0.92 2.53 21.77
CA PRO A 137 0.04 1.36 21.93
C PRO A 137 -1.45 1.65 21.72
N ARG A 138 -1.86 2.90 21.94
CA ARG A 138 -3.24 3.35 21.81
C ARG A 138 -3.64 3.63 20.35
N TYR A 139 -2.68 3.99 19.50
CA TYR A 139 -2.96 4.43 18.12
C TYR A 139 -2.31 3.55 17.05
N ALA A 140 -1.47 2.59 17.43
CA ALA A 140 -0.75 1.72 16.50
C ALA A 140 -1.68 0.97 15.54
N ARG A 141 -2.84 0.50 16.04
CA ARG A 141 -3.84 -0.22 15.25
C ARG A 141 -4.52 0.66 14.19
N ASP A 142 -4.56 1.97 14.45
CA ASP A 142 -5.23 2.95 13.61
C ASP A 142 -4.26 3.88 12.88
N ALA A 143 -2.95 3.64 12.96
CA ALA A 143 -1.92 4.57 12.48
C ALA A 143 -2.16 5.02 11.04
N TRP A 144 -2.47 4.06 10.16
CA TRP A 144 -2.74 4.35 8.75
C TRP A 144 -4.11 5.00 8.52
N ARG A 145 -5.13 4.63 9.30
CA ARG A 145 -6.45 5.27 9.28
C ARG A 145 -6.36 6.73 9.70
N ILE A 146 -5.58 7.03 10.73
CA ILE A 146 -5.32 8.39 11.22
C ILE A 146 -4.57 9.19 10.13
N ILE A 147 -3.52 8.64 9.52
CA ILE A 147 -2.76 9.33 8.47
C ILE A 147 -3.60 9.61 7.22
N GLN A 148 -4.48 8.68 6.83
CA GLN A 148 -5.30 8.79 5.62
C GLN A 148 -6.65 9.49 5.83
N ALA A 149 -6.99 9.88 7.06
CA ALA A 149 -8.21 10.63 7.35
C ALA A 149 -8.25 11.95 6.56
N ASP A 150 -9.44 12.43 6.19
CA ASP A 150 -9.60 13.66 5.40
C ASP A 150 -8.93 14.89 6.04
N SER A 151 -8.89 14.95 7.38
CA SER A 151 -8.21 16.00 8.15
C SER A 151 -6.68 15.95 8.08
N ASN A 152 -6.11 14.85 7.57
CA ASN A 152 -4.69 14.55 7.61
C ASN A 152 -4.08 14.22 6.24
N ARG A 153 -4.84 13.65 5.30
CA ARG A 153 -4.32 13.12 4.03
C ARG A 153 -3.62 14.17 3.15
N ASP A 154 -4.05 15.42 3.26
CA ASP A 154 -3.54 16.55 2.47
C ASP A 154 -2.42 17.32 3.20
N LYS A 155 -2.04 16.87 4.40
CA LYS A 155 -0.98 17.50 5.18
C LYS A 155 0.38 17.12 4.63
N ALA A 156 1.28 18.11 4.61
CA ALA A 156 2.64 17.94 4.15
C ALA A 156 3.52 17.25 5.21
N PHE A 157 3.23 15.99 5.55
CA PHE A 157 4.02 15.20 6.51
C PHE A 157 5.50 15.10 6.10
N THR A 158 5.80 15.30 4.81
CA THR A 158 7.17 15.35 4.27
C THR A 158 7.93 16.64 4.61
N GLN A 159 7.27 17.69 5.11
CA GLN A 159 7.90 18.96 5.51
C GLN A 159 8.30 18.99 6.99
N ILE A 160 7.96 17.94 7.74
CA ILE A 160 8.29 17.82 9.16
C ILE A 160 9.76 17.46 9.28
N ARG A 161 10.50 18.25 10.05
CA ARG A 161 11.95 18.08 10.24
C ARG A 161 12.23 17.15 11.40
N LYS A 162 13.42 16.55 11.40
CA LYS A 162 13.94 15.87 12.60
C LYS A 162 14.02 16.89 13.74
N GLY A 163 13.53 16.50 14.92
CA GLY A 163 13.38 17.32 16.11
C GLY A 163 11.96 17.87 16.32
N ASP A 164 11.15 17.97 15.26
CA ASP A 164 9.78 18.45 15.37
C ASP A 164 8.93 17.49 16.20
N GLU A 165 8.07 18.07 17.04
CA GLU A 165 7.20 17.32 17.94
C GLU A 165 5.82 17.17 17.34
N ILE A 166 5.32 15.93 17.30
CA ILE A 166 4.04 15.58 16.72
C ILE A 166 2.98 15.47 17.81
N PHE A 167 1.82 16.05 17.54
CA PHE A 167 0.65 16.04 18.40
C PHE A 167 -0.55 15.46 17.66
N LEU A 168 -1.34 14.66 18.37
CA LEU A 168 -2.62 14.12 17.90
C LEU A 168 -3.75 14.71 18.73
N ASP A 169 -4.76 15.28 18.09
CA ASP A 169 -6.03 15.59 18.75
C ASP A 169 -6.86 14.30 18.87
N PRO A 170 -7.13 13.79 20.09
CA PRO A 170 -7.84 12.53 20.26
C PRO A 170 -9.33 12.59 19.86
N ARG A 171 -9.92 13.78 19.68
CA ARG A 171 -11.33 13.94 19.29
C ARG A 171 -11.49 13.93 17.78
N THR A 172 -10.61 14.63 17.08
CA THR A 172 -10.67 14.76 15.60
C THR A 172 -9.73 13.80 14.88
N MET A 173 -8.87 13.11 15.63
CA MET A 173 -7.72 12.34 15.11
C MET A 173 -6.79 13.19 14.24
N GLU A 174 -6.82 14.51 14.39
CA GLU A 174 -6.04 15.42 13.58
C GLU A 174 -4.58 15.48 14.06
N LEU A 175 -3.64 15.27 13.13
CA LEU A 175 -2.21 15.37 13.36
C LEU A 175 -1.73 16.81 13.18
N SER A 176 -0.98 17.33 14.13
CA SER A 176 -0.32 18.64 14.06
C SER A 176 1.10 18.54 14.60
N TRP A 177 1.98 19.48 14.25
CA TRP A 177 3.35 19.45 14.72
C TRP A 177 3.85 20.85 15.06
N ARG A 178 4.79 20.92 16.01
CA ARG A 178 5.48 22.16 16.39
C ARG A 178 6.94 22.06 15.99
N GLN A 179 7.43 23.07 15.29
CA GLN A 179 8.84 23.17 14.92
C GLN A 179 9.71 23.23 16.18
N ALA A 180 10.76 22.42 16.23
CA ALA A 180 11.76 22.55 17.27
C ALA A 180 12.41 23.94 17.18
N ALA A 181 12.62 24.58 18.33
CA ALA A 181 13.45 25.78 18.39
C ALA A 181 14.85 25.44 17.81
N PRO A 182 15.46 26.30 17.00
CA PRO A 182 16.80 26.05 16.46
C PRO A 182 17.74 25.78 17.64
N LEU A 183 18.37 24.61 17.64
CA LEU A 183 19.51 24.35 18.52
C LEU A 183 20.54 25.44 18.21
N GLN A 184 20.74 26.37 19.15
CA GLN A 184 21.84 27.33 19.09
C GLN A 184 23.13 26.53 18.94
N ALA A 185 23.76 26.69 17.79
CA ALA A 185 25.03 26.06 17.47
C ALA A 185 26.09 26.57 18.45
N THR A 186 26.50 25.72 19.39
CA THR A 186 27.76 25.89 20.08
C THR A 186 28.88 25.63 19.08
N ALA A 187 29.57 26.71 18.71
CA ALA A 187 30.75 26.70 17.85
C ALA A 187 31.87 25.86 18.47
N GLY A 188 32.48 25.00 17.66
CA GLY A 188 33.70 24.24 17.95
C GLY A 188 34.26 23.68 16.63
N PRO A 189 35.59 23.65 16.44
CA PRO A 189 36.21 24.23 15.26
C PRO A 189 36.37 23.28 14.07
N ALA A 190 36.50 23.91 12.90
CA ALA A 190 36.80 23.35 11.61
C ALA A 190 38.10 22.52 11.61
N GLN A 191 38.03 21.30 11.05
CA GLN A 191 39.17 20.62 10.45
C GLN A 191 38.78 20.06 9.08
N SER A 192 39.29 20.78 8.08
CA SER A 192 39.98 20.34 6.86
C SER A 192 39.53 19.06 6.13
N ALA A 193 39.19 19.32 4.87
CA ALA A 193 39.21 18.47 3.68
C ALA A 193 40.05 17.18 3.74
N ALA A 194 39.40 16.06 3.37
CA ALA A 194 40.01 14.96 2.64
C ALA A 194 38.94 14.28 1.77
N ALA A 195 39.33 13.88 0.57
CA ALA A 195 38.51 13.35 -0.50
C ALA A 195 37.65 12.14 -0.10
N GLU A 196 36.36 12.15 -0.47
CA GLU A 196 35.51 10.97 -0.36
C GLU A 196 35.66 10.10 -1.60
N GLU A 197 36.35 8.99 -1.38
CA GLU A 197 36.51 7.83 -2.21
C GLU A 197 35.17 7.11 -2.38
N SER A 198 34.74 6.91 -3.63
CA SER A 198 33.53 6.16 -3.97
C SER A 198 33.70 4.69 -3.60
N VAL A 199 33.08 4.26 -2.51
CA VAL A 199 33.04 2.85 -2.10
C VAL A 199 32.09 2.08 -3.02
N SER A 200 32.63 1.49 -4.08
CA SER A 200 31.99 0.44 -4.84
C SER A 200 31.99 -0.85 -4.02
N VAL A 201 30.81 -1.30 -3.59
CA VAL A 201 30.64 -2.66 -3.04
C VAL A 201 30.92 -3.67 -4.16
N PRO A 202 31.80 -4.67 -3.98
CA PRO A 202 32.07 -5.66 -5.01
C PRO A 202 30.86 -6.59 -5.13
N VAL A 203 30.18 -6.51 -6.27
CA VAL A 203 29.28 -7.57 -6.76
C VAL A 203 30.18 -8.71 -7.24
N PRO A 204 29.93 -9.98 -6.87
CA PRO A 204 30.74 -11.09 -7.35
C PRO A 204 30.68 -11.14 -8.89
N ALA A 205 31.85 -11.39 -9.47
CA ALA A 205 32.14 -11.28 -10.89
C ALA A 205 31.10 -11.99 -11.76
N ALA A 206 30.59 -11.23 -12.73
CA ALA A 206 29.88 -11.74 -13.89
C ALA A 206 30.87 -12.48 -14.80
N GLU A 207 31.12 -13.75 -14.51
CA GLU A 207 31.59 -14.68 -15.53
C GLU A 207 30.38 -15.20 -16.30
N GLU A 208 30.13 -14.58 -17.45
CA GLU A 208 29.98 -15.23 -18.76
C GLU A 208 29.25 -14.24 -19.69
N LEU A 209 30.05 -13.39 -20.34
CA LEU A 209 29.60 -12.54 -21.44
C LEU A 209 29.31 -13.43 -22.65
N ALA A 210 28.08 -13.92 -22.75
CA ALA A 210 27.56 -14.44 -24.01
C ALA A 210 27.05 -13.27 -24.86
N ALA A 211 27.65 -13.17 -26.05
CA ALA A 211 27.42 -12.15 -27.06
C ALA A 211 25.95 -11.88 -27.37
N ALA A 212 25.69 -10.65 -27.85
CA ALA A 212 24.42 -10.21 -28.41
C ALA A 212 23.91 -11.14 -29.53
N GLY A 213 23.16 -12.16 -29.15
CA GLY A 213 22.53 -13.13 -30.03
C GLY A 213 21.42 -13.82 -29.26
N GLN A 214 20.17 -13.51 -29.63
CA GLN A 214 18.93 -14.14 -29.15
C GLN A 214 19.02 -14.81 -27.77
N VAL A 215 19.01 -14.00 -26.70
CA VAL A 215 18.79 -14.51 -25.35
C VAL A 215 17.43 -15.21 -25.36
N GLN A 216 17.43 -16.54 -25.31
CA GLN A 216 16.23 -17.32 -25.05
C GLN A 216 15.66 -16.79 -23.74
N SER A 217 14.56 -16.06 -23.81
CA SER A 217 13.84 -15.58 -22.64
C SER A 217 13.49 -16.80 -21.80
N ASP A 218 13.95 -16.86 -20.55
CA ASP A 218 13.61 -17.99 -19.71
C ASP A 218 12.08 -18.03 -19.51
N PRO A 219 11.46 -19.23 -19.47
CA PRO A 219 10.00 -19.37 -19.44
C PRO A 219 9.35 -18.63 -18.26
N LEU A 220 10.06 -18.54 -17.13
CA LEU A 220 9.57 -17.90 -15.93
C LEU A 220 9.45 -16.38 -16.12
N SER A 221 10.49 -15.75 -16.66
CA SER A 221 10.52 -14.32 -16.97
C SER A 221 9.47 -13.96 -18.03
N SER A 222 9.34 -14.76 -19.10
CA SER A 222 8.28 -14.57 -20.10
C SER A 222 6.87 -14.74 -19.49
N GLY A 223 6.70 -15.69 -18.58
CA GLY A 223 5.46 -15.90 -17.84
C GLY A 223 5.07 -14.69 -16.99
N LEU A 224 6.05 -14.02 -16.34
CA LEU A 224 5.76 -12.84 -15.54
C LEU A 224 5.25 -11.69 -16.40
N VAL A 225 5.89 -11.41 -17.54
CA VAL A 225 5.43 -10.36 -18.46
C VAL A 225 3.99 -10.61 -18.90
N GLN A 226 3.69 -11.83 -19.36
CA GLN A 226 2.33 -12.19 -19.79
C GLN A 226 1.33 -12.04 -18.65
N ALA A 227 1.69 -12.48 -17.44
CA ALA A 227 0.83 -12.38 -16.27
C ALA A 227 0.50 -10.93 -15.92
N VAL A 228 1.49 -10.02 -15.90
CA VAL A 228 1.25 -8.61 -15.55
C VAL A 228 0.55 -7.83 -16.65
N GLN A 229 0.76 -8.19 -17.93
CA GLN A 229 0.09 -7.54 -19.07
C GLN A 229 -1.43 -7.68 -19.02
N THR A 230 -1.96 -8.73 -18.38
CA THR A 230 -3.42 -8.89 -18.18
C THR A 230 -4.06 -7.79 -17.33
N TYR A 231 -3.25 -6.98 -16.63
CA TYR A 231 -3.70 -5.88 -15.79
C TYR A 231 -3.56 -4.51 -16.45
N LEU A 232 -3.05 -4.39 -17.68
CA LEU A 232 -2.95 -3.11 -18.37
C LEU A 232 -4.30 -2.38 -18.41
N GLY A 233 -4.30 -1.10 -18.07
CA GLY A 233 -5.49 -0.26 -18.00
C GLY A 233 -6.26 -0.33 -16.68
N ARG A 234 -5.89 -1.22 -15.75
CA ARG A 234 -6.47 -1.22 -14.39
C ARG A 234 -6.09 0.05 -13.64
N SER A 235 -6.99 0.55 -12.80
CA SER A 235 -6.75 1.75 -12.02
C SER A 235 -5.75 1.49 -10.89
N TYR A 236 -5.03 2.54 -10.46
CA TYR A 236 -4.10 2.43 -9.34
C TYR A 236 -4.79 2.07 -8.02
N ARG A 237 -6.09 2.39 -7.91
CA ARG A 237 -6.91 2.03 -6.74
C ARG A 237 -7.15 0.53 -6.65
N GLU A 238 -7.24 -0.16 -7.79
CA GLU A 238 -7.38 -1.62 -7.83
C GLU A 238 -6.04 -2.32 -7.58
N ILE A 239 -4.97 -1.83 -8.20
CA ILE A 239 -3.65 -2.48 -8.19
C ILE A 239 -2.54 -1.42 -8.15
N ASN A 240 -1.79 -1.36 -7.05
CA ASN A 240 -0.58 -0.54 -6.95
C ASN A 240 0.66 -1.26 -7.52
N CYS A 241 1.81 -0.58 -7.60
CA CYS A 241 3.03 -1.12 -8.22
C CYS A 241 3.51 -2.44 -7.59
N TYR A 242 3.56 -2.52 -6.25
CA TYR A 242 3.93 -3.74 -5.54
C TYR A 242 2.91 -4.87 -5.79
N GLY A 243 1.62 -4.54 -5.68
CA GLY A 243 0.50 -5.46 -5.91
C GLY A 243 0.46 -6.00 -7.34
N LEU A 244 0.91 -5.23 -8.33
CA LEU A 244 1.01 -5.68 -9.72
C LEU A 244 1.98 -6.86 -9.84
N VAL A 245 3.19 -6.73 -9.29
CA VAL A 245 4.21 -7.79 -9.33
C VAL A 245 3.73 -9.01 -8.54
N VAL A 246 3.21 -8.81 -7.34
CA VAL A 246 2.68 -9.91 -6.50
C VAL A 246 1.54 -10.66 -7.18
N ARG A 247 0.59 -9.96 -7.80
CA ARG A 247 -0.50 -10.59 -8.56
C ARG A 247 0.03 -11.30 -9.81
N GLY A 248 1.01 -10.73 -10.51
CA GLY A 248 1.71 -11.37 -11.62
C GLY A 248 2.32 -12.71 -11.22
N LEU A 249 3.11 -12.73 -10.15
CA LEU A 249 3.69 -13.96 -9.57
C LEU A 249 2.59 -14.96 -9.16
N SER A 250 1.51 -14.48 -8.54
CA SER A 250 0.38 -15.34 -8.14
C SER A 250 -0.30 -16.02 -9.32
N ARG A 251 -0.46 -15.32 -10.46
CA ARG A 251 -0.98 -15.92 -11.70
C ARG A 251 -0.06 -16.98 -12.29
N MET A 252 1.24 -16.93 -11.99
CA MET A 252 2.21 -17.95 -12.36
C MET A 252 2.23 -19.14 -11.38
N GLY A 253 1.29 -19.21 -10.44
CA GLY A 253 1.23 -20.28 -9.44
C GLY A 253 2.18 -20.09 -8.25
N ILE A 254 2.79 -18.91 -8.11
CA ILE A 254 3.67 -18.58 -7.00
C ILE A 254 2.82 -18.02 -5.85
N LYS A 255 2.80 -18.73 -4.73
CA LYS A 255 2.09 -18.37 -3.52
C LYS A 255 2.77 -17.17 -2.84
N TYR A 256 2.07 -16.04 -2.80
CA TYR A 256 2.53 -14.88 -2.04
C TYR A 256 2.18 -15.00 -0.54
N GLY A 257 0.90 -15.15 -0.21
CA GLY A 257 0.42 -15.21 1.18
C GLY A 257 0.35 -16.63 1.76
N GLY A 258 0.19 -16.74 3.08
CA GLY A 258 0.03 -18.01 3.80
C GLY A 258 1.35 -18.76 4.08
N ARG A 259 1.25 -19.94 4.71
CA ARG A 259 2.42 -20.75 5.08
C ARG A 259 3.25 -21.12 3.84
N GLY A 260 4.57 -20.87 3.91
CA GLY A 260 5.52 -21.12 2.82
C GLY A 260 5.52 -20.07 1.70
N GLY A 261 4.59 -19.11 1.70
CA GLY A 261 4.53 -18.08 0.67
C GLY A 261 5.64 -17.04 0.79
N LEU A 262 5.88 -16.28 -0.29
CA LEU A 262 6.90 -15.23 -0.34
C LEU A 262 6.74 -14.19 0.78
N GLN A 263 5.52 -13.82 1.14
CA GLN A 263 5.25 -12.89 2.23
C GLN A 263 5.83 -13.40 3.56
N ASN A 264 5.74 -14.70 3.83
CA ASN A 264 6.29 -15.29 5.05
C ASN A 264 7.82 -15.14 5.07
N GLN A 265 8.49 -15.36 3.94
CA GLN A 265 9.93 -15.19 3.82
C GLN A 265 10.35 -13.72 4.04
N LEU A 266 9.60 -12.76 3.50
CA LEU A 266 9.82 -11.33 3.72
C LEU A 266 9.68 -10.94 5.19
N VAL A 267 8.63 -11.44 5.86
CA VAL A 267 8.39 -11.21 7.30
C VAL A 267 9.49 -11.85 8.14
N GLN A 268 9.93 -13.07 7.82
CA GLN A 268 11.04 -13.72 8.50
C GLN A 268 12.35 -12.93 8.33
N MET A 269 12.61 -12.41 7.13
CA MET A 269 13.78 -11.56 6.85
C MET A 269 13.76 -10.26 7.66
N ALA A 270 12.57 -9.67 7.85
CA ALA A 270 12.42 -8.49 8.70
C ALA A 270 12.70 -8.82 10.17
N ARG A 271 12.04 -9.87 10.67
CA ARG A 271 12.17 -10.32 12.07
C ARG A 271 13.61 -10.71 12.43
N SER A 272 14.32 -11.40 11.54
CA SER A 272 15.71 -11.81 11.79
C SER A 272 16.67 -10.63 11.93
N LYS A 273 16.28 -9.44 11.46
CA LYS A 273 17.04 -8.19 11.57
C LYS A 273 16.48 -7.23 12.61
N GLY A 274 15.50 -7.65 13.41
CA GLY A 274 14.83 -6.79 14.39
C GLY A 274 14.05 -5.63 13.74
N LEU A 275 13.65 -5.78 12.48
CA LEU A 275 12.90 -4.76 11.74
C LEU A 275 11.39 -5.04 11.79
N PRO A 276 10.55 -4.01 11.56
CA PRO A 276 9.11 -4.19 11.40
C PRO A 276 8.77 -5.21 10.31
N GLU A 277 7.74 -6.03 10.49
CA GLU A 277 7.41 -7.16 9.60
C GLU A 277 7.20 -6.77 8.13
N ASN A 278 6.84 -5.53 7.86
CA ASN A 278 6.63 -4.97 6.54
C ASN A 278 7.89 -4.33 5.92
N ALA A 279 9.03 -4.29 6.61
CA ALA A 279 10.24 -3.60 6.16
C ALA A 279 10.77 -4.09 4.80
N TYR A 280 10.49 -5.37 4.46
CA TYR A 280 10.87 -5.98 3.18
C TYR A 280 9.70 -6.12 2.19
N MET A 281 8.53 -5.53 2.45
CA MET A 281 7.42 -5.51 1.49
C MET A 281 7.66 -4.44 0.41
N THR A 282 8.81 -4.52 -0.26
CA THR A 282 9.28 -3.62 -1.32
C THR A 282 9.71 -4.43 -2.55
N GLY A 283 9.99 -3.75 -3.67
CA GLY A 283 10.54 -4.41 -4.85
C GLY A 283 11.89 -5.08 -4.58
N GLU A 284 12.76 -4.45 -3.78
CA GLU A 284 14.05 -5.02 -3.37
C GLU A 284 13.86 -6.28 -2.53
N GLY A 285 12.94 -6.25 -1.56
CA GLY A 285 12.64 -7.42 -0.75
C GLY A 285 12.12 -8.57 -1.62
N LEU A 286 11.22 -8.28 -2.58
CA LEU A 286 10.76 -9.28 -3.54
C LEU A 286 11.90 -9.87 -4.36
N ILE A 287 12.78 -9.03 -4.91
CA ILE A 287 13.96 -9.50 -5.67
C ILE A 287 14.82 -10.41 -4.79
N GLU A 288 15.06 -10.05 -3.53
CA GLU A 288 15.88 -10.81 -2.60
C GLU A 288 15.32 -12.23 -2.34
N VAL A 289 14.01 -12.34 -2.10
CA VAL A 289 13.39 -13.65 -1.78
C VAL A 289 13.01 -14.47 -3.02
N SER A 290 12.80 -13.85 -4.17
CA SER A 290 12.28 -14.54 -5.37
C SER A 290 13.32 -14.71 -6.47
N GLY A 291 14.47 -14.05 -6.38
CA GLY A 291 15.40 -13.95 -7.50
C GLY A 291 16.85 -13.66 -7.11
N SER A 292 17.65 -13.36 -8.12
CA SER A 292 19.01 -12.84 -7.97
C SER A 292 19.08 -11.41 -8.48
N LYS A 293 19.86 -10.59 -7.77
CA LYS A 293 20.22 -9.25 -8.22
C LYS A 293 21.21 -9.35 -9.37
N VAL A 294 20.84 -8.86 -10.54
CA VAL A 294 21.68 -8.84 -11.74
C VAL A 294 22.31 -7.48 -12.00
N PHE A 295 21.67 -6.42 -11.51
CA PHE A 295 22.20 -5.07 -11.53
C PHE A 295 21.73 -4.34 -10.28
N GLY A 296 22.58 -3.46 -9.75
CA GLY A 296 22.07 -2.43 -8.87
C GLY A 296 23.06 -1.33 -8.61
N LYS A 297 22.52 -0.14 -8.38
CA LYS A 297 23.29 1.08 -8.29
C LYS A 297 22.62 2.02 -7.30
N VAL A 298 23.44 2.74 -6.53
CA VAL A 298 22.99 3.84 -5.68
C VAL A 298 23.61 5.11 -6.23
N VAL A 299 22.80 6.14 -6.45
CA VAL A 299 23.25 7.43 -6.96
C VAL A 299 22.67 8.57 -6.15
N ASN A 300 23.39 9.68 -6.10
CA ASN A 300 22.87 10.97 -5.63
C ASN A 300 22.79 11.89 -6.85
N PRO A 301 21.62 12.03 -7.52
CA PRO A 301 21.52 12.70 -8.81
C PRO A 301 21.62 14.24 -8.72
N ALA A 302 22.32 14.79 -7.73
CA ALA A 302 22.53 16.22 -7.57
C ALA A 302 23.27 16.81 -8.78
N GLY A 303 22.77 17.94 -9.31
CA GLY A 303 23.35 18.61 -10.48
C GLY A 303 22.74 18.12 -11.79
N ASN A 304 23.43 17.22 -12.51
CA ASN A 304 23.06 16.84 -13.88
C ASN A 304 22.23 15.56 -13.94
N VAL A 305 20.94 15.72 -13.62
CA VAL A 305 19.96 14.63 -13.54
C VAL A 305 19.89 13.80 -14.82
N ASP A 306 19.85 14.46 -15.98
CA ASP A 306 19.68 13.77 -17.27
C ASP A 306 20.92 12.93 -17.61
N LYS A 307 22.14 13.48 -17.46
CA LYS A 307 23.38 12.70 -17.66
C LYS A 307 23.50 11.51 -16.69
N THR A 308 23.07 11.69 -15.44
CA THR A 308 23.08 10.58 -14.47
C THR A 308 22.09 9.50 -14.89
N ALA A 309 20.89 9.87 -15.35
CA ALA A 309 19.89 8.92 -15.85
C ALA A 309 20.37 8.17 -17.10
N ASP A 310 20.93 8.87 -18.08
CA ASP A 310 21.44 8.26 -19.31
C ASP A 310 22.57 7.26 -18.98
N ARG A 311 23.50 7.64 -18.10
CA ARG A 311 24.56 6.74 -17.62
C ARG A 311 24.01 5.48 -16.93
N ILE A 312 22.99 5.63 -16.09
CA ILE A 312 22.34 4.47 -15.44
C ILE A 312 21.73 3.55 -16.48
N PHE A 313 21.03 4.11 -17.47
CA PHE A 313 20.40 3.33 -18.52
C PHE A 313 21.44 2.59 -19.37
N ASP A 314 22.53 3.26 -19.76
CA ASP A 314 23.63 2.65 -20.52
C ASP A 314 24.28 1.50 -19.77
N GLU A 315 24.56 1.69 -18.47
CA GLU A 315 25.13 0.64 -17.62
C GLU A 315 24.17 -0.52 -17.35
N MET A 316 22.87 -0.25 -17.25
CA MET A 316 21.86 -1.29 -17.00
C MET A 316 21.51 -2.06 -18.28
N THR A 317 21.62 -1.43 -19.46
CA THR A 317 21.19 -1.99 -20.75
C THR A 317 21.71 -3.40 -21.06
N PRO A 318 23.00 -3.72 -20.83
CA PRO A 318 23.52 -5.08 -21.05
C PRO A 318 22.84 -6.16 -20.21
N TYR A 319 22.23 -5.79 -19.09
CA TYR A 319 21.57 -6.71 -18.16
C TYR A 319 20.06 -6.82 -18.38
N LEU A 320 19.49 -5.99 -19.26
CA LEU A 320 18.05 -5.94 -19.46
C LEU A 320 17.53 -7.19 -20.18
N GLN A 321 16.55 -7.83 -19.56
CA GLN A 321 15.77 -8.92 -20.15
C GLN A 321 14.29 -8.75 -19.79
N LYS A 322 13.41 -9.19 -20.70
CA LYS A 322 11.95 -9.23 -20.43
C LYS A 322 11.69 -10.08 -19.19
N GLY A 323 10.80 -9.62 -18.32
CA GLY A 323 10.36 -10.35 -17.13
C GLY A 323 11.20 -10.12 -15.89
N TYR A 324 12.29 -9.35 -15.98
CA TYR A 324 13.04 -8.97 -14.79
C TYR A 324 12.24 -7.97 -13.96
N ILE A 325 12.36 -8.07 -12.63
CA ILE A 325 11.75 -7.12 -11.71
C ILE A 325 12.70 -5.94 -11.56
N LEU A 326 12.21 -4.74 -11.80
CA LEU A 326 12.94 -3.50 -11.54
C LEU A 326 12.33 -2.82 -10.32
N SER A 327 13.21 -2.32 -9.45
CA SER A 327 12.84 -1.56 -8.26
C SER A 327 13.62 -0.26 -8.20
N PHE A 328 12.90 0.84 -7.96
CA PHE A 328 13.42 2.15 -7.64
C PHE A 328 13.11 2.43 -6.17
N SER A 329 14.12 2.85 -5.40
CA SER A 329 13.95 3.19 -4.00
C SER A 329 14.71 4.45 -3.62
N THR A 330 14.06 5.25 -2.81
CA THR A 330 14.60 6.41 -2.11
C THR A 330 14.28 6.23 -0.62
N PRO A 331 14.86 7.01 0.29
CA PRO A 331 14.53 6.92 1.71
C PRO A 331 13.05 7.07 2.03
N THR A 332 12.28 7.80 1.19
CA THR A 332 10.87 8.11 1.45
C THR A 332 9.87 7.47 0.48
N ARG A 333 10.34 6.85 -0.61
CA ARG A 333 9.48 6.30 -1.66
C ARG A 333 10.10 5.08 -2.33
N GLY A 334 9.23 4.17 -2.78
CA GLY A 334 9.61 3.05 -3.63
C GLY A 334 8.66 2.89 -4.80
N HIS A 335 9.13 2.20 -5.84
CA HIS A 335 8.34 1.83 -7.01
C HIS A 335 8.91 0.57 -7.64
N THR A 336 8.04 -0.27 -8.15
CA THR A 336 8.46 -1.54 -8.72
C THR A 336 7.57 -1.94 -9.90
N GLY A 337 8.12 -2.74 -10.78
CA GLY A 337 7.43 -3.23 -11.96
C GLY A 337 8.28 -4.25 -12.68
N VAL A 338 7.90 -4.54 -13.92
CA VAL A 338 8.50 -5.61 -14.72
C VAL A 338 9.06 -5.04 -16.02
N ILE A 339 10.29 -5.41 -16.35
CA ILE A 339 10.91 -5.07 -17.63
C ILE A 339 10.16 -5.78 -18.76
N SER A 340 9.82 -5.02 -19.78
CA SER A 340 9.20 -5.49 -21.01
C SER A 340 9.96 -4.91 -22.20
N ARG A 341 9.50 -5.23 -23.41
CA ARG A 341 10.03 -4.62 -24.62
C ARG A 341 8.90 -4.45 -25.61
N HIS A 342 8.67 -3.22 -26.03
CA HIS A 342 7.78 -2.87 -27.12
C HIS A 342 8.63 -2.51 -28.34
N GLU A 343 8.45 -3.27 -29.43
CA GLU A 343 9.29 -3.16 -30.63
C GLU A 343 10.78 -3.25 -30.29
N ARG A 344 11.55 -2.19 -30.52
CA ARG A 344 12.99 -2.13 -30.26
C ARG A 344 13.33 -1.47 -28.93
N THR A 345 12.37 -0.89 -28.23
CA THR A 345 12.57 -0.08 -27.03
C THR A 345 12.32 -0.87 -25.76
N TRP A 346 13.20 -0.70 -24.77
CA TRP A 346 12.99 -1.26 -23.44
C TRP A 346 11.92 -0.49 -22.71
N THR A 347 10.98 -1.23 -22.12
CA THR A 347 9.81 -0.67 -21.48
C THR A 347 9.66 -1.22 -20.06
N PHE A 348 8.81 -0.56 -19.29
CA PHE A 348 8.58 -0.88 -17.89
C PHE A 348 7.09 -0.93 -17.60
N ILE A 349 6.59 -2.14 -17.30
CA ILE A 349 5.19 -2.35 -16.91
C ILE A 349 5.08 -2.12 -15.41
N ASN A 350 4.37 -1.07 -15.01
CA ASN A 350 4.20 -0.69 -13.61
C ASN A 350 2.77 -0.24 -13.33
N SER A 351 2.49 0.10 -12.07
CA SER A 351 1.29 0.86 -11.72
C SER A 351 1.63 2.13 -10.97
N GLY A 352 1.18 3.28 -11.48
CA GLY A 352 1.57 4.58 -10.94
C GLY A 352 0.91 5.74 -11.65
N HIS A 353 1.57 6.90 -11.61
CA HIS A 353 1.29 7.98 -12.55
C HIS A 353 2.07 7.67 -13.82
N LEU A 354 1.37 7.62 -14.94
CA LEU A 354 1.88 7.11 -16.21
C LEU A 354 2.22 8.29 -17.12
N ASP A 355 3.42 8.84 -16.92
CA ASP A 355 3.88 10.07 -17.55
C ASP A 355 4.62 9.79 -18.88
N ASN A 356 5.07 8.55 -19.11
CA ASN A 356 5.84 8.15 -20.29
C ASN A 356 5.22 6.95 -21.03
N GLN A 357 3.90 6.93 -21.16
CA GLN A 357 3.18 5.80 -21.75
C GLN A 357 3.59 5.51 -23.19
N VAL A 358 3.89 4.23 -23.47
CA VAL A 358 4.15 3.74 -24.83
C VAL A 358 2.85 3.72 -25.64
N ASN A 359 1.77 3.22 -25.02
CA ASN A 359 0.43 3.24 -25.58
C ASN A 359 -0.40 4.25 -24.81
N LYS A 360 -0.95 5.27 -25.49
CA LYS A 360 -1.79 6.30 -24.85
C LYS A 360 -3.09 5.68 -24.33
N ILE A 361 -3.10 5.25 -23.07
CA ILE A 361 -4.30 4.83 -22.35
C ILE A 361 -4.99 6.09 -21.82
N ARG A 362 -6.32 6.09 -21.77
CA ARG A 362 -7.12 7.26 -21.34
C ARG A 362 -6.89 7.69 -19.88
N SER A 363 -6.23 6.86 -19.06
CA SER A 363 -5.94 7.18 -17.66
C SER A 363 -4.47 7.58 -17.49
N SER A 364 -4.23 8.69 -16.80
CA SER A 364 -2.89 9.10 -16.35
C SER A 364 -2.43 8.36 -15.10
N LYS A 365 -3.30 7.54 -14.48
CA LYS A 365 -2.98 6.82 -13.25
C LYS A 365 -3.54 5.40 -13.25
N GLY A 366 -2.65 4.42 -13.15
CA GLY A 366 -3.02 3.00 -13.19
C GLY A 366 -1.89 2.12 -13.68
N VAL A 367 -2.23 0.89 -14.06
CA VAL A 367 -1.31 -0.07 -14.65
C VAL A 367 -1.09 0.27 -16.12
N GLY A 368 0.16 0.50 -16.49
CA GLY A 368 0.55 0.86 -17.84
C GLY A 368 1.97 0.41 -18.17
N GLU A 369 2.36 0.61 -19.42
CA GLU A 369 3.69 0.33 -19.92
C GLU A 369 4.35 1.64 -20.37
N GLU A 370 5.53 1.92 -19.80
CA GLU A 370 6.24 3.19 -19.97
C GLU A 370 7.60 3.00 -20.61
N ASP A 371 8.11 4.03 -21.27
CA ASP A 371 9.49 4.08 -21.75
C ASP A 371 10.46 4.02 -20.57
N LEU A 372 11.34 3.01 -20.55
CA LEU A 372 12.20 2.73 -19.40
C LEU A 372 13.23 3.83 -19.16
N ALA A 373 13.84 4.36 -20.23
CA ALA A 373 14.84 5.42 -20.10
C ALA A 373 14.24 6.70 -19.50
N SER A 374 13.04 7.07 -19.95
CA SER A 374 12.29 8.21 -19.43
C SER A 374 11.85 7.99 -17.98
N GLU A 375 11.48 6.76 -17.61
CA GLU A 375 11.13 6.44 -16.22
C GLU A 375 12.33 6.56 -15.27
N ILE A 376 13.50 6.04 -15.66
CA ILE A 376 14.75 6.21 -14.87
C ILE A 376 15.05 7.69 -14.67
N ARG A 377 14.90 8.50 -15.73
CA ARG A 377 15.09 9.95 -15.68
C ARG A 377 14.11 10.61 -14.72
N ASN A 378 12.84 10.20 -14.71
CA ASN A 378 11.86 10.69 -13.75
C ASN A 378 12.24 10.35 -12.30
N TRP A 379 12.71 9.14 -12.03
CA TRP A 379 13.18 8.77 -10.69
C TRP A 379 14.43 9.55 -10.25
N CYS A 380 15.39 9.78 -11.15
CA CYS A 380 16.53 10.65 -10.86
C CYS A 380 16.07 12.09 -10.53
N ARG A 381 15.07 12.63 -11.25
CA ARG A 381 14.47 13.95 -10.94
C ARG A 381 13.75 13.97 -9.59
N VAL A 382 13.04 12.90 -9.24
CA VAL A 382 12.36 12.78 -7.94
C VAL A 382 13.38 12.80 -6.80
N ALA A 383 14.43 11.98 -6.91
CA ALA A 383 15.49 11.91 -5.91
C ALA A 383 16.27 13.23 -5.79
N ALA A 384 16.66 13.84 -6.91
CA ALA A 384 17.38 15.12 -6.92
C ALA A 384 16.57 16.25 -6.29
N ARG A 385 15.28 16.38 -6.64
CA ARG A 385 14.37 17.40 -6.06
C ARG A 385 14.21 17.26 -4.54
N ARG A 386 14.39 16.05 -4.01
CA ARG A 386 14.27 15.76 -2.57
C ARG A 386 15.61 15.75 -1.84
N GLY A 387 16.74 15.88 -2.55
CA GLY A 387 18.07 15.71 -1.95
C GLY A 387 18.29 14.29 -1.43
N GLU A 388 17.66 13.30 -2.06
CA GLU A 388 17.70 11.90 -1.65
C GLU A 388 18.60 11.06 -2.58
N SER A 389 19.17 9.99 -2.03
CA SER A 389 19.80 8.95 -2.84
C SER A 389 18.73 8.12 -3.56
N LEU A 390 19.00 7.75 -4.81
CA LEU A 390 18.22 6.79 -5.58
C LEU A 390 18.97 5.45 -5.65
N GLN A 391 18.35 4.40 -5.13
CA GLN A 391 18.73 3.02 -5.35
C GLN A 391 17.91 2.44 -6.50
N ILE A 392 18.60 1.77 -7.41
CA ILE A 392 18.00 1.06 -8.54
C ILE A 392 18.46 -0.38 -8.45
N THR A 393 17.52 -1.32 -8.50
CA THR A 393 17.81 -2.76 -8.40
C THR A 393 17.06 -3.50 -9.49
N LEU A 394 17.78 -4.28 -10.29
CA LEU A 394 17.23 -5.17 -11.29
C LEU A 394 17.43 -6.62 -10.83
N GLY A 395 16.35 -7.38 -10.81
CA GLY A 395 16.33 -8.76 -10.34
C GLY A 395 15.81 -9.72 -11.39
N ARG A 396 16.49 -10.86 -11.52
CA ARG A 396 16.05 -12.01 -12.30
C ARG A 396 15.36 -13.00 -11.36
N LEU A 397 14.16 -13.48 -11.70
CA LEU A 397 13.51 -14.53 -10.93
C LEU A 397 14.33 -15.83 -10.96
N GLN A 398 14.39 -16.54 -9.84
CA GLN A 398 15.09 -17.82 -9.71
C GLN A 398 14.09 -18.91 -9.33
N GLU A 399 14.04 -19.97 -10.14
CA GLU A 399 13.10 -21.07 -9.93
C GLU A 399 13.33 -21.74 -8.57
N GLU A 400 14.59 -21.95 -8.18
CA GLU A 400 14.97 -22.58 -6.91
C GLU A 400 14.44 -21.83 -5.70
N LYS A 401 14.55 -20.49 -5.69
CA LYS A 401 14.02 -19.66 -4.60
C LYS A 401 12.50 -19.72 -4.54
N LEU A 402 11.86 -19.77 -5.70
CA LEU A 402 10.41 -19.83 -5.82
C LEU A 402 9.82 -21.21 -5.52
N ARG A 403 10.59 -22.30 -5.55
CA ARG A 403 10.08 -23.67 -5.30
C ARG A 403 9.32 -23.79 -4.00
N THR A 404 9.83 -23.22 -2.92
CA THR A 404 9.19 -23.25 -1.59
C THR A 404 7.85 -22.51 -1.55
N ALA A 405 7.67 -21.54 -2.46
CA ALA A 405 6.47 -20.77 -2.63
C ALA A 405 5.60 -21.27 -3.79
N ARG A 406 5.97 -22.33 -4.52
CA ARG A 406 5.07 -22.89 -5.53
C ARG A 406 3.89 -23.56 -4.85
N ARG A 407 2.71 -23.44 -5.44
CA ARG A 407 1.61 -24.32 -5.08
C ARG A 407 2.07 -25.75 -5.41
N GLU A 408 2.11 -26.61 -4.40
CA GLU A 408 2.11 -28.04 -4.68
C GLU A 408 0.86 -28.29 -5.52
N ASP A 409 1.05 -28.79 -6.74
CA ASP A 409 -0.06 -29.32 -7.52
C ASP A 409 -0.80 -30.28 -6.60
N THR A 410 -2.06 -29.96 -6.33
CA THR A 410 -2.94 -30.89 -5.64
C THR A 410 -2.85 -32.19 -6.43
N PRO A 411 -2.46 -33.33 -5.84
CA PRO A 411 -2.32 -34.56 -6.59
C PRO A 411 -3.64 -34.80 -7.31
N SER A 412 -3.57 -34.99 -8.62
CA SER A 412 -4.73 -35.32 -9.43
C SER A 412 -5.47 -36.47 -8.74
N LEU A 413 -6.79 -36.33 -8.59
CA LEU A 413 -7.72 -37.39 -8.20
C LEU A 413 -7.77 -38.46 -9.31
N GLN A 414 -6.63 -39.09 -9.59
CA GLN A 414 -6.46 -40.26 -10.44
C GLN A 414 -5.67 -41.28 -9.63
N LYS A 415 -6.30 -41.81 -8.58
CA LYS A 415 -6.05 -43.12 -7.96
C LYS A 415 -7.01 -43.36 -6.80
N VAL A 416 -8.32 -43.27 -7.07
CA VAL A 416 -9.34 -44.00 -6.32
C VAL A 416 -10.38 -44.44 -7.34
N LEU A 417 -10.07 -45.52 -8.05
CA LEU A 417 -11.03 -46.47 -8.60
C LEU A 417 -10.51 -47.87 -8.30
#